data_AF-A0A3M0XML8-F1
#
_entry.id   AF-A0A3M0XML8-F1
#
_cell.length_a   1.000
_cell.length_b   1.000
_cell.length_c   1.000
_cell.angle_alpha   90.00
_cell.angle_beta   90.00
_cell.angle_gamma   90.00
#
_symmetry.space_group_name_H-M   'P 1'
#
loop_
_entity.id
_entity.type
_entity.pdbx_description
1 polymer ?
#
loop_
_entity_poly.entity_id
_entity_poly.type
_entity_poly.pdbx_seq_one_letter_code
_entity_poly.pdbx_strand_id
1 'polypeptide(L)'
;MSRINTNVQSLIAQRVLSQNNRQLNTSLERLSTGLRINRGADDPAGLIASENLRSEKSATSAAIANAERAEQVVNIAEGGLQEIAGLLNEVQGLVTATANDAGLSIEERQANQLQIDSILQTIDRLANSTSFQGTKLLNGTFDFRTSSIASELADFQVNGAKIGAGGSLDVDVLVTQSAQQGGFYLSFGGSQIDLGSGSTFVFEVAGSLGSRELSFASGTALSAIADSINTFKDVTGVSAIASGTGLLIKSIKYGDDEFVRVKVADDGQIAGANVGVYNLSALNANAVDTSTQQSFTATPVRNGITDKGQDIGATINGVVAVTDGTKASINTDFLAVEVDLVASGGSNPDAIKLGKIDAFTITGGGADFQLAPQVDIAGKVNIGIGNVA
;
A
#
# COMPACT_ATOMS: atom_id res chain seq x y z
N MET A 1 96.10 -24.80 21.65
CA MET A 1 96.49 -23.38 21.59
C MET A 1 95.36 -22.53 22.18
N SER A 2 95.54 -22.05 23.41
CA SER A 2 94.65 -21.04 24.01
C SER A 2 94.93 -19.70 23.34
N ARG A 3 93.94 -19.13 22.64
CA ARG A 3 94.04 -17.77 22.08
C ARG A 3 93.63 -16.78 23.17
N ILE A 4 94.59 -16.02 23.70
CA ILE A 4 94.39 -15.08 24.83
C ILE A 4 93.74 -13.76 24.38
N ASN A 5 93.97 -13.32 23.14
CA ASN A 5 93.44 -12.05 22.61
C ASN A 5 91.97 -12.09 22.16
N THR A 6 91.37 -13.27 21.97
CA THR A 6 89.97 -13.38 21.54
C THR A 6 89.31 -14.52 22.29
N ASN A 7 88.58 -14.17 23.35
CA ASN A 7 87.85 -15.14 24.16
C ASN A 7 86.53 -15.53 23.47
N VAL A 8 86.58 -16.59 22.67
CA VAL A 8 85.43 -17.09 21.90
C VAL A 8 84.29 -17.55 22.80
N GLN A 9 84.58 -18.14 23.97
CA GLN A 9 83.55 -18.55 24.93
C GLN A 9 82.79 -17.35 25.49
N SER A 10 83.51 -16.25 25.79
CA SER A 10 82.89 -14.98 26.19
C SER A 10 82.00 -14.37 25.09
N LEU A 11 82.45 -14.39 23.84
CA LEU A 11 81.65 -13.90 22.70
C LEU A 11 80.39 -14.73 22.45
N ILE A 12 80.45 -16.05 22.63
CA ILE A 12 79.28 -16.93 22.56
C ILE A 12 78.31 -16.62 23.70
N ALA A 13 78.82 -16.50 24.94
CA ALA A 13 78.00 -16.15 26.10
C ALA A 13 77.31 -14.78 25.92
N GLN A 14 78.01 -13.78 25.41
CA GLN A 14 77.42 -12.46 25.08
C GLN A 14 76.34 -12.57 24.00
N ARG A 15 76.55 -13.35 22.93
CA ARG A 15 75.54 -13.57 21.88
C ARG A 15 74.28 -14.23 22.42
N VAL A 16 74.43 -15.27 23.26
CA VAL A 16 73.30 -15.97 23.90
C VAL A 16 72.58 -15.03 24.87
N LEU A 17 73.30 -14.25 25.66
CA LEU A 17 72.71 -13.22 26.53
C LEU A 17 71.92 -12.17 25.72
N SER A 18 72.44 -11.72 24.57
CA SER A 18 71.71 -10.82 23.67
C SER A 18 70.47 -11.46 23.04
N GLN A 19 70.45 -12.77 22.81
CA GLN A 19 69.24 -13.49 22.38
C GLN A 19 68.21 -13.57 23.50
N ASN A 20 68.63 -13.94 24.72
CA ASN A 20 67.76 -13.99 25.90
C ASN A 20 67.17 -12.61 26.23
N ASN A 21 67.98 -11.55 26.20
CA ASN A 21 67.50 -10.19 26.42
C ASN A 21 66.45 -9.77 25.37
N ARG A 22 66.62 -10.16 24.11
CA ARG A 22 65.60 -9.90 23.06
C ARG A 22 64.29 -10.66 23.34
N GLN A 23 64.36 -11.94 23.70
CA GLN A 23 63.17 -12.73 24.04
C GLN A 23 62.46 -12.22 25.30
N LEU A 24 63.23 -11.82 26.32
CA LEU A 24 62.72 -11.18 27.53
C LEU A 24 62.00 -9.87 27.19
N ASN A 25 62.62 -9.01 26.37
CA ASN A 25 62.01 -7.77 25.93
C ASN A 25 60.70 -8.01 25.16
N THR A 26 60.63 -8.98 24.26
CA THR A 26 59.38 -9.35 23.56
C THR A 26 58.32 -9.85 24.54
N SER A 27 58.71 -10.65 25.54
CA SER A 27 57.78 -11.16 26.56
C SER A 27 57.25 -10.04 27.46
N LEU A 28 58.11 -9.10 27.84
CA LEU A 28 57.73 -7.90 28.59
C LEU A 28 56.84 -6.97 27.75
N GLU A 29 57.10 -6.81 26.45
CA GLU A 29 56.25 -6.03 25.54
C GLU A 29 54.86 -6.66 25.42
N ARG A 30 54.76 -7.98 25.23
CA ARG A 30 53.48 -8.71 25.22
C ARG A 30 52.74 -8.64 26.54
N LEU A 31 53.45 -8.73 27.67
CA LEU A 31 52.85 -8.59 29.00
C LEU A 31 52.33 -7.17 29.24
N SER A 32 53.09 -6.15 28.83
CA SER A 32 52.72 -4.75 28.99
C SER A 32 51.56 -4.32 28.10
N THR A 33 51.47 -4.89 26.89
CA THR A 33 50.40 -4.58 25.91
C THR A 33 49.18 -5.48 26.09
N GLY A 34 49.35 -6.66 26.68
CA GLY A 34 48.33 -7.71 26.72
C GLY A 34 48.07 -8.36 25.36
N LEU A 35 48.84 -8.03 24.31
CA LEU A 35 48.65 -8.50 22.95
C LEU A 35 49.75 -9.49 22.57
N ARG A 36 49.36 -10.60 21.94
CA ARG A 36 50.30 -11.59 21.38
C ARG A 36 51.09 -11.04 20.19
N ILE A 37 50.45 -10.24 19.34
CA ILE A 37 51.02 -9.65 18.13
C ILE A 37 51.12 -8.15 18.35
N ASN A 38 52.34 -7.61 18.42
CA ASN A 38 52.55 -6.17 18.62
C ASN A 38 53.08 -5.48 17.37
N ARG A 39 53.75 -6.21 16.48
CA ARG A 39 54.32 -5.69 15.24
C ARG A 39 54.08 -6.65 14.09
N GLY A 40 54.06 -6.12 12.86
CA GLY A 40 53.89 -6.94 11.65
C GLY A 40 54.98 -8.01 11.47
N ALA A 41 56.15 -7.84 12.08
CA ALA A 41 57.23 -8.82 12.06
C ALA A 41 56.95 -10.07 12.91
N ASP A 42 56.04 -10.01 13.90
CA ASP A 42 55.73 -11.14 14.78
C ASP A 42 54.84 -12.19 14.10
N ASP A 43 53.84 -11.71 13.36
CA ASP A 43 52.84 -12.52 12.65
C ASP A 43 52.09 -11.62 11.63
N PRO A 44 52.61 -11.47 10.39
CA PRO A 44 52.04 -10.55 9.41
C PRO A 44 50.57 -10.88 9.07
N ALA A 45 50.27 -12.17 8.88
CA ALA A 45 48.92 -12.62 8.55
C ALA A 45 47.97 -12.46 9.74
N GLY A 46 48.41 -12.80 10.96
CA GLY A 46 47.64 -12.59 12.17
C GLY A 46 47.38 -11.11 12.46
N LEU A 47 48.35 -10.22 12.19
CA LEU A 47 48.15 -8.78 12.31
C LEU A 47 47.07 -8.29 11.33
N ILE A 48 47.17 -8.65 10.05
CA ILE A 48 46.17 -8.27 9.03
C ILE A 48 44.77 -8.75 9.44
N ALA A 49 44.62 -10.01 9.85
CA ALA A 49 43.34 -10.54 10.30
C ALA A 49 42.82 -9.79 11.54
N SER A 50 43.69 -9.47 12.50
CA SER A 50 43.31 -8.73 13.71
C SER A 50 42.88 -7.29 13.42
N GLU A 51 43.54 -6.61 12.49
CA GLU A 51 43.18 -5.25 12.08
C GLU A 51 41.87 -5.23 11.26
N ASN A 52 41.65 -6.23 10.41
CA ASN A 52 40.36 -6.41 9.72
C ASN A 52 39.22 -6.60 10.72
N LEU A 53 39.38 -7.50 11.70
CA LEU A 53 38.37 -7.74 12.75
C LEU A 53 38.17 -6.50 13.64
N ARG A 54 39.24 -5.75 13.94
CA ARG A 54 39.14 -4.49 14.70
C ARG A 54 38.36 -3.43 13.91
N SER A 55 38.59 -3.33 12.60
CA SER A 55 37.84 -2.45 11.71
C SER A 55 36.37 -2.86 11.64
N GLU A 56 36.08 -4.14 11.43
CA GLU A 56 34.71 -4.69 11.40
C GLU A 56 33.98 -4.45 12.72
N LYS A 57 34.65 -4.68 13.86
CA LYS A 57 34.09 -4.37 15.19
C LYS A 57 33.72 -2.90 15.30
N SER A 58 34.61 -1.99 14.89
CA SER A 58 34.35 -0.55 14.93
C SER A 58 33.16 -0.16 14.05
N ALA A 59 33.08 -0.73 12.84
CA ALA A 59 32.01 -0.48 11.90
C ALA A 59 30.65 -1.03 12.39
N THR A 60 30.62 -2.25 12.92
CA THR A 60 29.42 -2.85 13.51
C THR A 60 28.95 -2.09 14.75
N SER A 61 29.86 -1.64 15.62
CA SER A 61 29.49 -0.79 16.75
C SER A 61 28.85 0.53 16.32
N ALA A 62 29.33 1.14 15.23
CA ALA A 62 28.70 2.33 14.66
C ALA A 62 27.32 2.01 14.05
N ALA A 63 27.17 0.87 13.37
CA ALA A 63 25.91 0.40 12.82
C ALA A 63 24.85 0.15 13.91
N ILE A 64 25.23 -0.47 15.04
CA ILE A 64 24.35 -0.64 16.20
C ILE A 64 23.88 0.72 16.74
N ALA A 65 24.80 1.66 16.92
CA ALA A 65 24.45 3.02 17.38
C ALA A 65 23.59 3.80 16.37
N ASN A 66 23.65 3.47 15.07
CA ASN A 66 22.73 4.00 14.06
C ASN A 66 21.34 3.37 14.18
N ALA A 67 21.27 2.05 14.39
CA ALA A 67 20.03 1.33 14.57
C ALA A 67 19.27 1.82 15.82
N GLU A 68 19.95 1.99 16.94
CA GLU A 68 19.37 2.55 18.18
C GLU A 68 18.81 3.97 17.96
N ARG A 69 19.48 4.79 17.13
CA ARG A 69 18.96 6.13 16.76
C ARG A 69 17.76 6.04 15.82
N ALA A 70 17.78 5.12 14.85
CA ALA A 70 16.63 4.88 13.97
C ALA A 70 15.41 4.46 14.78
N GLU A 71 15.59 3.54 15.73
CA GLU A 71 14.55 3.09 16.66
C GLU A 71 13.98 4.28 17.45
N GLN A 72 14.82 5.16 18.01
CA GLN A 72 14.34 6.36 18.72
C GLN A 72 13.52 7.29 17.83
N VAL A 73 13.94 7.52 16.58
CA VAL A 73 13.20 8.35 15.62
C VAL A 73 11.83 7.74 15.31
N VAL A 74 11.79 6.44 15.03
CA VAL A 74 10.54 5.72 14.75
C VAL A 74 9.61 5.73 15.95
N ASN A 75 10.12 5.44 17.16
CA ASN A 75 9.30 5.43 18.39
C ASN A 75 8.69 6.81 18.70
N ILE A 76 9.43 7.91 18.45
CA ILE A 76 8.91 9.27 18.65
C ILE A 76 7.85 9.60 17.59
N ALA A 77 8.09 9.21 16.33
CA ALA A 77 7.11 9.39 15.27
C ALA A 77 5.82 8.58 15.55
N GLU A 78 5.95 7.32 15.96
CA GLU A 78 4.84 6.44 16.34
C GLU A 78 4.05 7.01 17.53
N GLY A 79 4.73 7.48 18.58
CA GLY A 79 4.06 8.13 19.71
C GLY A 79 3.27 9.37 19.30
N GLY A 80 3.83 10.19 18.40
CA GLY A 80 3.11 11.33 17.82
C GLY A 80 1.89 10.90 16.98
N LEU A 81 2.03 9.86 16.16
CA LEU A 81 0.93 9.31 15.37
C LEU A 81 -0.17 8.69 16.25
N GLN A 82 0.19 8.06 17.37
CA GLN A 82 -0.78 7.48 18.31
C GLN A 82 -1.67 8.56 18.96
N GLU A 83 -1.08 9.69 19.36
CA GLU A 83 -1.83 10.84 19.87
C GLU A 83 -2.74 11.45 18.79
N ILE A 84 -2.24 11.58 17.55
CA ILE A 84 -3.07 12.04 16.41
C ILE A 84 -4.23 11.07 16.16
N ALA A 85 -3.99 9.76 16.19
CA ALA A 85 -5.05 8.76 16.01
C ALA A 85 -6.12 8.86 17.11
N GLY A 86 -5.73 9.14 18.36
CA GLY A 86 -6.66 9.43 19.45
C GLY A 86 -7.57 10.63 19.15
N LEU A 87 -6.98 11.73 18.69
CA LEU A 87 -7.70 12.94 18.30
C LEU A 87 -8.65 12.70 17.12
N LEU A 88 -8.25 11.92 16.12
CA LEU A 88 -9.12 11.55 14.99
C LEU A 88 -10.32 10.71 15.42
N ASN A 89 -10.16 9.81 16.39
CA ASN A 89 -11.28 9.06 16.97
C ASN A 89 -12.26 9.99 17.71
N GLU A 90 -11.77 11.05 18.38
CA GLU A 90 -12.65 12.07 18.98
C GLU A 90 -13.43 12.84 17.91
N VAL A 91 -12.79 13.25 16.82
CA VAL A 91 -13.46 13.87 15.67
C VAL A 91 -14.53 12.93 15.11
N GLN A 92 -14.24 11.64 14.94
CA GLN A 92 -15.21 10.65 14.47
C GLN A 92 -16.43 10.57 15.42
N GLY A 93 -16.20 10.60 16.74
CA GLY A 93 -17.26 10.64 17.73
C GLY A 93 -18.14 11.89 17.61
N LEU A 94 -17.53 13.07 17.45
CA LEU A 94 -18.24 14.34 17.26
C LEU A 94 -19.03 14.38 15.96
N VAL A 95 -18.46 13.88 14.86
CA VAL A 95 -19.14 13.78 13.56
C VAL A 95 -20.35 12.86 13.67
N THR A 96 -20.20 11.70 14.31
CA THR A 96 -21.30 10.75 14.53
C THR A 96 -22.40 11.35 15.40
N ALA A 97 -22.03 12.08 16.46
CA ALA A 97 -22.99 12.78 17.31
C ALA A 97 -23.73 13.89 16.54
N THR A 98 -23.00 14.62 15.67
CA THR A 98 -23.50 15.74 14.87
C THR A 98 -24.40 15.30 13.71
N ALA A 99 -24.27 14.05 13.26
CA ALA A 99 -25.12 13.46 12.22
C ALA A 99 -26.58 13.21 12.67
N ASN A 100 -26.92 13.43 13.94
CA ASN A 100 -28.29 13.28 14.45
C ASN A 100 -29.15 14.53 14.14
N ASP A 101 -29.98 14.47 13.10
CA ASP A 101 -30.80 15.62 12.67
C ASP A 101 -32.01 15.93 13.58
N ALA A 102 -32.57 14.94 14.27
CA ALA A 102 -33.81 15.10 15.04
C ALA A 102 -33.59 15.46 16.53
N GLY A 103 -32.35 15.54 16.99
CA GLY A 103 -32.01 15.66 18.41
C GLY A 103 -30.95 16.70 18.76
N LEU A 104 -30.50 17.51 17.79
CA LEU A 104 -29.41 18.46 17.99
C LEU A 104 -29.78 19.84 17.45
N SER A 105 -29.64 20.86 18.30
CA SER A 105 -29.86 22.26 17.91
C SER A 105 -28.78 22.76 16.94
N ILE A 106 -29.03 23.89 16.27
CA ILE A 106 -28.03 24.50 15.38
C ILE A 106 -26.83 25.00 16.20
N GLU A 107 -27.10 25.52 17.39
CA GLU A 107 -26.09 26.03 18.32
C GLU A 107 -25.17 24.90 18.83
N GLU A 108 -25.73 23.73 19.16
CA GLU A 108 -24.93 22.55 19.53
C GLU A 108 -24.09 22.04 18.35
N ARG A 109 -24.63 22.04 17.13
CA ARG A 109 -23.84 21.70 15.93
C ARG A 109 -22.67 22.65 15.71
N GLN A 110 -22.88 23.95 15.91
CA GLN A 110 -21.82 24.94 15.83
C GLN A 110 -20.77 24.75 16.93
N ALA A 111 -21.18 24.40 18.15
CA ALA A 111 -20.26 24.11 19.24
C ALA A 111 -19.40 22.85 18.94
N ASN A 112 -20.02 21.78 18.43
CA ASN A 112 -19.30 20.58 18.00
C ASN A 112 -18.32 20.89 16.87
N GLN A 113 -18.70 21.74 15.89
CA GLN A 113 -17.80 22.17 14.83
C GLN A 113 -16.58 22.92 15.39
N LEU A 114 -16.78 23.84 16.33
CA LEU A 114 -15.65 24.54 16.99
C LEU A 114 -14.71 23.57 17.71
N GLN A 115 -15.25 22.51 18.31
CA GLN A 115 -14.43 21.47 18.93
C GLN A 115 -13.64 20.67 17.89
N ILE A 116 -14.28 20.28 16.77
CA ILE A 116 -13.60 19.63 15.64
C ILE A 116 -12.46 20.53 15.14
N ASP A 117 -12.72 21.82 14.90
CA ASP A 117 -11.70 22.77 14.44
C ASP A 117 -10.53 22.88 15.42
N SER A 118 -10.80 22.89 16.72
CA SER A 118 -9.77 22.90 17.76
C SER A 118 -8.95 21.60 17.80
N ILE A 119 -9.57 20.45 17.52
CA ILE A 119 -8.88 19.17 17.42
C ILE A 119 -7.97 19.17 16.18
N LEU A 120 -8.47 19.61 15.03
CA LEU A 120 -7.67 19.72 13.80
C LEU A 120 -6.45 20.64 13.99
N GLN A 121 -6.63 21.81 14.61
CA GLN A 121 -5.50 22.69 14.97
C GLN A 121 -4.51 22.03 15.93
N THR A 122 -4.98 21.14 16.79
CA THR A 122 -4.11 20.38 17.70
C THR A 122 -3.32 19.32 16.95
N ILE A 123 -3.92 18.65 15.98
CA ILE A 123 -3.25 17.72 15.07
C ILE A 123 -2.14 18.45 14.29
N ASP A 124 -2.44 19.61 13.69
CA ASP A 124 -1.45 20.44 12.99
C ASP A 124 -0.28 20.81 13.90
N ARG A 125 -0.58 21.21 15.14
CA ARG A 125 0.45 21.57 16.13
C ARG A 125 1.29 20.35 16.51
N LEU A 126 0.70 19.17 16.64
CA LEU A 126 1.41 17.95 16.99
C LEU A 126 2.32 17.49 15.84
N ALA A 127 1.83 17.51 14.60
CA ALA A 127 2.61 17.24 13.40
C ALA A 127 3.83 18.18 13.30
N ASN A 128 3.63 19.47 13.62
CA ASN A 128 4.69 20.48 13.58
C ASN A 128 5.57 20.56 14.84
N SER A 129 5.20 19.94 15.95
CA SER A 129 6.00 19.94 17.20
C SER A 129 6.80 18.66 17.39
N THR A 130 6.31 17.51 16.90
CA THR A 130 6.99 16.21 16.97
C THR A 130 8.34 16.27 16.26
N SER A 131 9.42 16.12 17.02
CA SER A 131 10.77 16.30 16.50
C SER A 131 11.79 15.44 17.24
N PHE A 132 12.82 15.01 16.52
CA PHE A 132 14.01 14.39 17.08
C PHE A 132 15.21 15.29 16.82
N GLN A 133 15.90 15.70 17.89
CA GLN A 133 17.09 16.55 17.80
C GLN A 133 16.88 17.82 16.95
N GLY A 134 15.68 18.42 17.00
CA GLY A 134 15.31 19.61 16.24
C GLY A 134 14.79 19.35 14.82
N THR A 135 14.88 18.11 14.31
CA THR A 135 14.33 17.74 12.99
C THR A 135 12.89 17.30 13.14
N LYS A 136 11.98 17.87 12.35
CA LYS A 136 10.54 17.55 12.36
C LYS A 136 10.30 16.22 11.65
N LEU A 137 9.46 15.38 12.26
CA LEU A 137 9.23 14.02 11.77
C LEU A 137 7.94 13.89 10.96
N LEU A 138 6.84 14.51 11.43
CA LEU A 138 5.46 14.27 10.95
C LEU A 138 4.90 15.37 10.03
N ASN A 139 5.75 16.29 9.56
CA ASN A 139 5.34 17.42 8.72
C ASN A 139 5.66 17.20 7.21
N GLY A 140 5.94 15.95 6.81
CA GLY A 140 6.34 15.60 5.44
C GLY A 140 7.80 15.88 5.08
N THR A 141 8.66 16.30 6.02
CA THR A 141 10.11 16.49 5.76
C THR A 141 10.78 15.21 5.24
N PHE A 142 10.31 14.05 5.72
CA PHE A 142 10.79 12.73 5.33
C PHE A 142 9.83 12.01 4.38
N ASP A 143 8.96 12.75 3.71
CA ASP A 143 8.14 12.18 2.64
C ASP A 143 8.98 12.01 1.37
N PHE A 144 8.55 11.13 0.47
CA PHE A 144 9.19 10.96 -0.82
C PHE A 144 8.74 12.06 -1.79
N ARG A 145 9.72 12.60 -2.51
CA ARG A 145 9.48 13.61 -3.53
C ARG A 145 9.30 12.91 -4.86
N THR A 146 8.11 13.03 -5.45
CA THR A 146 7.82 12.46 -6.77
C THR A 146 7.70 13.54 -7.84
N SER A 147 7.87 13.14 -9.10
CA SER A 147 7.66 13.96 -10.29
C SER A 147 7.06 13.11 -11.41
N SER A 148 6.63 13.75 -12.50
CA SER A 148 6.13 13.08 -13.71
C SER A 148 4.96 12.12 -13.43
N ILE A 149 4.03 12.51 -12.57
CA ILE A 149 2.89 11.68 -12.17
C ILE A 149 1.95 11.50 -13.37
N ALA A 150 1.66 10.25 -13.71
CA ALA A 150 0.74 9.87 -14.78
C ALA A 150 -0.71 10.25 -14.45
N SER A 151 -1.48 10.61 -15.48
CA SER A 151 -2.93 10.87 -15.35
C SER A 151 -3.75 9.63 -15.02
N GLU A 152 -3.19 8.45 -15.25
CA GLU A 152 -3.79 7.15 -14.99
C GLU A 152 -3.73 6.74 -13.51
N LEU A 153 -3.10 7.54 -12.65
CA LEU A 153 -3.09 7.34 -11.20
C LEU A 153 -4.19 8.16 -10.52
N ALA A 154 -4.99 7.50 -9.69
CA ALA A 154 -5.91 8.16 -8.76
C ALA A 154 -5.14 8.70 -7.56
N ASP A 155 -4.28 7.85 -7.01
CA ASP A 155 -3.50 8.09 -5.81
C ASP A 155 -2.25 7.21 -5.82
N PHE A 156 -1.26 7.54 -4.99
CA PHE A 156 -0.09 6.72 -4.77
C PHE A 156 0.55 7.02 -3.42
N GLN A 157 1.19 6.00 -2.84
CA GLN A 157 1.94 6.13 -1.60
C GLN A 157 3.28 5.43 -1.73
N VAL A 158 4.37 6.15 -1.46
CA VAL A 158 5.71 5.56 -1.40
C VAL A 158 6.08 5.37 0.08
N ASN A 159 6.23 4.11 0.48
CA ASN A 159 6.58 3.75 1.85
C ASN A 159 8.09 3.54 2.04
N GLY A 160 8.81 3.20 0.97
CA GLY A 160 10.26 3.03 0.98
C GLY A 160 10.84 2.99 -0.43
N ALA A 161 11.99 3.63 -0.64
CA ALA A 161 12.72 3.57 -1.90
C ALA A 161 14.22 3.75 -1.65
N LYS A 162 15.04 2.82 -2.12
CA LYS A 162 16.49 2.91 -2.04
C LYS A 162 17.04 3.66 -3.25
N ILE A 163 17.31 4.95 -3.08
CA ILE A 163 17.82 5.83 -4.14
C ILE A 163 19.27 6.21 -3.85
N GLY A 164 20.13 6.13 -4.87
CA GLY A 164 21.50 6.64 -4.76
C GLY A 164 21.52 8.16 -4.55
N ALA A 165 22.61 8.70 -3.99
CA ALA A 165 22.72 10.14 -3.78
C ALA A 165 22.60 10.91 -5.10
N GLY A 166 21.57 11.76 -5.23
CA GLY A 166 21.26 12.50 -6.45
C GLY A 166 20.67 11.66 -7.59
N GLY A 167 20.31 10.40 -7.32
CA GLY A 167 19.63 9.53 -8.26
C GLY A 167 18.12 9.77 -8.29
N SER A 168 17.47 9.12 -9.25
CA SER A 168 16.03 8.99 -9.33
C SER A 168 15.67 7.53 -9.58
N LEU A 169 14.45 7.14 -9.20
CA LEU A 169 13.90 5.81 -9.47
C LEU A 169 12.57 5.97 -10.20
N ASP A 170 12.50 5.49 -11.43
CA ASP A 170 11.24 5.43 -12.17
C ASP A 170 10.40 4.26 -11.64
N VAL A 171 9.11 4.53 -11.45
CA VAL A 171 8.10 3.54 -11.06
C VAL A 171 7.23 3.29 -12.28
N ASP A 172 7.45 2.13 -12.89
CA ASP A 172 6.72 1.66 -14.06
C ASP A 172 5.70 0.60 -13.61
N VAL A 173 4.43 0.82 -13.96
CA VAL A 173 3.34 -0.13 -13.70
C VAL A 173 2.94 -0.76 -15.03
N LEU A 174 3.08 -2.07 -15.15
CA LEU A 174 2.57 -2.82 -16.30
C LEU A 174 1.27 -3.50 -15.92
N VAL A 175 0.16 -3.00 -16.46
CA VAL A 175 -1.16 -3.61 -16.29
C VAL A 175 -1.32 -4.74 -17.31
N THR A 176 -1.31 -5.96 -16.82
CA THR A 176 -1.50 -7.20 -17.59
C THR A 176 -2.96 -7.61 -17.72
N GLN A 177 -3.80 -7.14 -16.79
CA GLN A 177 -5.24 -7.40 -16.74
C GLN A 177 -5.94 -6.19 -16.12
N SER A 178 -7.06 -5.76 -16.73
CA SER A 178 -7.87 -4.65 -16.21
C SER A 178 -8.75 -5.12 -15.07
N ALA A 179 -8.95 -4.25 -14.08
CA ALA A 179 -10.00 -4.45 -13.09
C ALA A 179 -11.37 -4.39 -13.74
N GLN A 180 -12.33 -5.11 -13.17
CA GLN A 180 -13.72 -5.17 -13.61
C GLN A 180 -14.67 -5.09 -12.41
N GLN A 181 -15.81 -4.45 -12.63
CA GLN A 181 -16.96 -4.53 -11.75
C GLN A 181 -17.76 -5.78 -12.10
N GLY A 182 -18.33 -6.44 -11.09
CA GLY A 182 -19.33 -7.47 -11.35
C GLY A 182 -20.62 -6.81 -11.82
N GLY A 183 -21.36 -7.42 -12.74
CA GLY A 183 -22.62 -6.84 -13.18
C GLY A 183 -23.45 -7.64 -14.15
N PHE A 184 -24.69 -7.22 -14.28
CA PHE A 184 -25.66 -7.80 -15.19
C PHE A 184 -26.43 -6.71 -15.92
N TYR A 185 -26.96 -7.06 -17.08
CA TYR A 185 -27.97 -6.27 -17.78
C TYR A 185 -29.33 -6.95 -17.68
N LEU A 186 -30.28 -6.31 -17.00
CA LEU A 186 -31.65 -6.79 -16.87
C LEU A 186 -32.50 -6.14 -17.96
N SER A 187 -32.82 -6.87 -19.00
CA SER A 187 -33.68 -6.37 -20.07
C SER A 187 -35.15 -6.66 -19.79
N PHE A 188 -35.98 -5.63 -19.89
CA PHE A 188 -37.43 -5.70 -19.77
C PHE A 188 -38.12 -5.60 -21.13
N GLY A 189 -37.36 -5.54 -22.23
CA GLY A 189 -37.89 -5.48 -23.60
C GLY A 189 -38.44 -4.10 -24.02
N GLY A 190 -38.52 -3.13 -23.11
CA GLY A 190 -38.99 -1.75 -23.36
C GLY A 190 -38.41 -0.75 -22.37
N SER A 191 -38.79 0.54 -22.49
CA SER A 191 -38.33 1.62 -21.59
C SER A 191 -39.08 1.67 -20.25
N GLN A 192 -40.09 0.84 -20.09
CA GLN A 192 -40.89 0.63 -18.89
C GLN A 192 -41.15 -0.86 -18.74
N ILE A 193 -41.43 -1.31 -17.52
CA ILE A 193 -41.85 -2.70 -17.30
C ILE A 193 -43.29 -2.87 -17.82
N ASP A 194 -43.54 -3.88 -18.65
CA ASP A 194 -44.88 -4.28 -19.10
C ASP A 194 -45.22 -5.68 -18.56
N LEU A 195 -46.13 -5.74 -17.60
CA LEU A 195 -46.51 -6.98 -16.88
C LEU A 195 -47.95 -7.41 -17.19
N GLY A 196 -48.27 -8.64 -16.81
CA GLY A 196 -49.65 -9.11 -16.74
C GLY A 196 -50.54 -8.24 -15.85
N SER A 197 -51.85 -8.26 -16.11
CA SER A 197 -52.81 -7.44 -15.34
C SER A 197 -52.79 -7.81 -13.86
N GLY A 198 -52.55 -6.82 -12.99
CA GLY A 198 -52.48 -7.01 -11.54
C GLY A 198 -51.19 -7.66 -11.02
N SER A 199 -50.19 -7.87 -11.88
CA SER A 199 -48.92 -8.49 -11.53
C SER A 199 -47.87 -7.46 -11.07
N THR A 200 -46.87 -7.94 -10.33
CA THR A 200 -45.70 -7.18 -9.89
C THR A 200 -44.42 -7.94 -10.22
N PHE A 201 -43.39 -7.22 -10.64
CA PHE A 201 -42.05 -7.78 -10.84
C PHE A 201 -41.28 -7.65 -9.53
N VAL A 202 -40.86 -8.78 -8.95
CA VAL A 202 -40.15 -8.86 -7.68
C VAL A 202 -38.79 -9.51 -7.90
N PHE A 203 -37.73 -8.77 -7.56
CA PHE A 203 -36.37 -9.28 -7.64
C PHE A 203 -35.51 -8.77 -6.47
N GLU A 204 -34.51 -9.56 -6.15
CA GLU A 204 -33.49 -9.27 -5.16
C GLU A 204 -32.19 -8.92 -5.87
N VAL A 205 -31.62 -7.78 -5.50
CA VAL A 205 -30.27 -7.35 -5.87
C VAL A 205 -29.38 -7.48 -4.65
N ALA A 206 -28.26 -8.17 -4.78
CA ALA A 206 -27.25 -8.22 -3.74
C ALA A 206 -25.86 -7.87 -4.28
N GLY A 207 -25.04 -7.27 -3.43
CA GLY A 207 -23.61 -7.07 -3.68
C GLY A 207 -22.81 -7.36 -2.43
N SER A 208 -21.58 -6.82 -2.38
CA SER A 208 -20.61 -7.05 -1.30
C SER A 208 -21.10 -6.61 0.08
N LEU A 209 -21.98 -5.59 0.16
CA LEU A 209 -22.45 -5.01 1.43
C LEU A 209 -23.76 -5.64 1.93
N GLY A 210 -24.58 -6.20 1.05
CA GLY A 210 -25.89 -6.74 1.43
C GLY A 210 -26.83 -6.97 0.26
N SER A 211 -28.09 -7.29 0.58
CA SER A 211 -29.15 -7.62 -0.39
C SER A 211 -30.42 -6.81 -0.14
N ARG A 212 -31.13 -6.48 -1.23
CA ARG A 212 -32.42 -5.79 -1.18
C ARG A 212 -33.40 -6.42 -2.16
N GLU A 213 -34.57 -6.81 -1.66
CA GLU A 213 -35.71 -7.15 -2.50
C GLU A 213 -36.49 -5.89 -2.88
N LEU A 214 -36.83 -5.78 -4.16
CA LEU A 214 -37.54 -4.67 -4.76
C LEU A 214 -38.74 -5.21 -5.55
N SER A 215 -39.84 -4.47 -5.52
CA SER A 215 -41.06 -4.81 -6.26
C SER A 215 -41.57 -3.62 -7.05
N PHE A 216 -41.97 -3.87 -8.29
CA PHE A 216 -42.43 -2.83 -9.22
C PHE A 216 -43.69 -3.28 -9.95
N ALA A 217 -44.62 -2.35 -10.15
CA ALA A 217 -45.84 -2.58 -10.91
C ALA A 217 -45.62 -2.34 -12.41
N SER A 218 -46.56 -2.83 -13.23
CA SER A 218 -46.60 -2.54 -14.66
C SER A 218 -46.63 -1.02 -14.92
N GLY A 219 -45.93 -0.55 -15.95
CA GLY A 219 -45.80 0.85 -16.33
C GLY A 219 -44.70 1.63 -15.59
N THR A 220 -44.00 1.02 -14.63
CA THR A 220 -42.88 1.69 -13.94
C THR A 220 -41.73 1.93 -14.93
N ALA A 221 -41.25 3.17 -15.02
CA ALA A 221 -40.13 3.52 -15.88
C ALA A 221 -38.80 2.95 -15.35
N LEU A 222 -37.93 2.49 -16.25
CA LEU A 222 -36.64 1.90 -15.86
C LEU A 222 -35.74 2.89 -15.10
N SER A 223 -35.81 4.19 -15.41
CA SER A 223 -35.08 5.21 -14.64
C SER A 223 -35.51 5.24 -13.18
N ALA A 224 -36.81 5.16 -12.89
CA ALA A 224 -37.32 5.13 -11.52
C ALA A 224 -36.90 3.86 -10.77
N ILE A 225 -36.73 2.75 -11.48
CA ILE A 225 -36.21 1.50 -10.91
C ILE A 225 -34.71 1.65 -10.60
N ALA A 226 -33.93 2.21 -11.53
CA ALA A 226 -32.53 2.52 -11.30
C ALA A 226 -32.35 3.44 -10.08
N ASP A 227 -33.16 4.49 -9.97
CA ASP A 227 -33.17 5.41 -8.81
C ASP A 227 -33.52 4.68 -7.51
N SER A 228 -34.49 3.75 -7.56
CA SER A 228 -34.86 2.93 -6.40
C SER A 228 -33.73 2.02 -5.94
N ILE A 229 -32.98 1.41 -6.87
CA ILE A 229 -31.77 0.62 -6.54
C ILE A 229 -30.70 1.54 -5.94
N ASN A 230 -30.44 2.68 -6.59
CA ASN A 230 -29.42 3.64 -6.16
C ASN A 230 -29.72 4.27 -4.80
N THR A 231 -30.98 4.33 -4.37
CA THR A 231 -31.37 4.74 -3.01
C THR A 231 -30.81 3.80 -1.94
N PHE A 232 -30.57 2.53 -2.29
CA PHE A 232 -29.97 1.52 -1.41
C PHE A 232 -28.51 1.16 -1.81
N LYS A 233 -27.86 2.03 -2.58
CA LYS A 233 -26.48 1.84 -3.05
C LYS A 233 -25.52 1.59 -1.90
N ASP A 234 -25.62 2.37 -0.82
CA ASP A 234 -24.73 2.28 0.33
C ASP A 234 -24.98 1.04 1.21
N VAL A 235 -26.15 0.40 1.04
CA VAL A 235 -26.53 -0.83 1.78
C VAL A 235 -26.20 -2.09 0.99
N THR A 236 -26.32 -2.02 -0.34
CA THR A 236 -26.15 -3.20 -1.21
C THR A 236 -24.76 -3.28 -1.84
N GLY A 237 -24.06 -2.15 -2.00
CA GLY A 237 -22.81 -2.09 -2.75
C GLY A 237 -23.00 -2.10 -4.27
N VAL A 238 -24.23 -1.88 -4.74
CA VAL A 238 -24.62 -2.00 -6.15
C VAL A 238 -25.21 -0.68 -6.66
N SER A 239 -24.88 -0.33 -7.90
CA SER A 239 -25.45 0.79 -8.64
C SER A 239 -26.22 0.31 -9.87
N ALA A 240 -27.21 1.08 -10.28
CA ALA A 240 -27.99 0.80 -11.48
C ALA A 240 -28.13 2.03 -12.38
N ILE A 241 -28.09 1.81 -13.68
CA ILE A 241 -28.32 2.84 -14.70
C ILE A 241 -29.30 2.28 -15.74
N ALA A 242 -30.34 3.05 -16.07
CA ALA A 242 -31.23 2.69 -17.17
C ALA A 242 -30.51 2.85 -18.52
N SER A 243 -30.49 1.79 -19.32
CA SER A 243 -29.80 1.76 -20.62
C SER A 243 -30.64 1.00 -21.65
N GLY A 244 -31.16 1.73 -22.65
CA GLY A 244 -32.02 1.16 -23.70
C GLY A 244 -33.30 0.54 -23.13
N THR A 245 -33.44 -0.78 -23.27
CA THR A 245 -34.62 -1.55 -22.83
C THR A 245 -34.43 -2.25 -21.48
N GLY A 246 -33.40 -1.87 -20.72
CA GLY A 246 -32.99 -2.57 -19.52
C GLY A 246 -32.22 -1.73 -18.52
N LEU A 247 -31.78 -2.40 -17.46
CA LEU A 247 -30.97 -1.84 -16.38
C LEU A 247 -29.58 -2.45 -16.42
N LEU A 248 -28.57 -1.59 -16.49
CA LEU A 248 -27.19 -1.95 -16.24
C LEU A 248 -26.98 -1.92 -14.74
N ILE A 249 -26.77 -3.07 -14.10
CA ILE A 249 -26.57 -3.21 -12.67
C ILE A 249 -25.13 -3.63 -12.42
N LYS A 250 -24.38 -2.87 -11.62
CA LYS A 250 -22.94 -3.08 -11.38
C LYS A 250 -22.56 -2.89 -9.92
N SER A 251 -21.52 -3.59 -9.47
CA SER A 251 -20.85 -3.26 -8.22
C SER A 251 -20.29 -1.84 -8.27
N ILE A 252 -20.23 -1.14 -7.13
CA ILE A 252 -19.70 0.23 -7.08
C ILE A 252 -18.19 0.22 -7.26
N LYS A 253 -17.53 -0.70 -6.57
CA LYS A 253 -16.08 -0.88 -6.60
C LYS A 253 -15.71 -1.99 -7.58
N TYR A 254 -14.45 -1.96 -7.97
CA TYR A 254 -13.81 -2.99 -8.77
C TYR A 254 -13.18 -4.03 -7.84
N GLY A 255 -13.07 -5.27 -8.32
CA GLY A 255 -12.31 -6.31 -7.62
C GLY A 255 -13.04 -7.65 -7.50
N ASP A 256 -12.32 -8.69 -7.12
CA ASP A 256 -12.85 -10.06 -7.04
C ASP A 256 -13.80 -10.30 -5.85
N ASP A 257 -13.65 -9.50 -4.79
CA ASP A 257 -14.53 -9.41 -3.63
C ASP A 257 -15.84 -8.67 -3.95
N GLU A 258 -15.87 -7.89 -5.02
CA GLU A 258 -17.05 -7.18 -5.48
C GLU A 258 -17.87 -8.06 -6.41
N PHE A 259 -19.19 -8.08 -6.22
CA PHE A 259 -20.09 -8.88 -7.04
C PHE A 259 -21.47 -8.26 -7.16
N VAL A 260 -22.21 -8.70 -8.16
CA VAL A 260 -23.65 -8.47 -8.27
C VAL A 260 -24.34 -9.82 -8.34
N ARG A 261 -25.35 -10.01 -7.51
CA ARG A 261 -26.28 -11.13 -7.58
C ARG A 261 -27.66 -10.63 -7.87
N VAL A 262 -28.32 -11.27 -8.84
CA VAL A 262 -29.69 -10.97 -9.22
C VAL A 262 -30.51 -12.23 -9.10
N LYS A 263 -31.58 -12.15 -8.30
CA LYS A 263 -32.54 -13.23 -8.10
C LYS A 263 -33.94 -12.74 -8.38
N VAL A 264 -34.60 -13.30 -9.38
CA VAL A 264 -36.00 -12.95 -9.68
C VAL A 264 -36.92 -13.87 -8.90
N ALA A 265 -37.64 -13.31 -7.93
CA ALA A 265 -38.62 -14.03 -7.12
C ALA A 265 -39.93 -14.21 -7.89
N ASP A 266 -40.42 -13.13 -8.50
CA ASP A 266 -41.61 -13.12 -9.35
C ASP A 266 -41.34 -12.24 -10.59
N ASP A 267 -41.49 -12.80 -11.77
CA ASP A 267 -41.29 -12.10 -13.04
C ASP A 267 -42.55 -11.34 -13.50
N GLY A 268 -43.64 -11.37 -12.74
CA GLY A 268 -44.88 -10.65 -13.06
C GLY A 268 -45.49 -11.06 -14.40
N GLN A 269 -45.16 -12.27 -14.87
CA GLN A 269 -45.53 -12.80 -16.19
C GLN A 269 -45.08 -11.91 -17.35
N ILE A 270 -43.98 -11.16 -17.17
CA ILE A 270 -43.40 -10.35 -18.24
C ILE A 270 -43.07 -11.23 -19.45
N ALA A 271 -43.53 -10.80 -20.63
CA ALA A 271 -43.33 -11.53 -21.87
C ALA A 271 -42.92 -10.56 -22.99
N GLY A 272 -41.97 -10.98 -23.82
CA GLY A 272 -41.48 -10.15 -24.91
C GLY A 272 -40.18 -10.70 -25.50
N ALA A 273 -39.80 -10.19 -26.66
CA ALA A 273 -38.49 -10.49 -27.22
C ALA A 273 -37.39 -9.87 -26.34
N ASN A 274 -36.28 -10.59 -26.19
CA ASN A 274 -35.08 -10.13 -25.48
C ASN A 274 -35.28 -9.83 -23.98
N VAL A 275 -36.35 -10.29 -23.35
CA VAL A 275 -36.58 -10.14 -21.90
C VAL A 275 -35.74 -11.16 -21.12
N GLY A 276 -35.04 -10.71 -20.08
CA GLY A 276 -34.21 -11.59 -19.24
C GLY A 276 -32.97 -10.90 -18.68
N VAL A 277 -32.10 -11.70 -18.08
CA VAL A 277 -30.81 -11.27 -17.57
C VAL A 277 -29.72 -11.63 -18.57
N TYR A 278 -28.81 -10.69 -18.84
CA TYR A 278 -27.66 -10.86 -19.70
C TYR A 278 -26.39 -10.57 -18.90
N ASN A 279 -25.30 -11.26 -19.24
CA ASN A 279 -23.99 -10.89 -18.75
C ASN A 279 -23.51 -9.63 -19.45
N LEU A 280 -22.60 -8.92 -18.78
CA LEU A 280 -21.83 -7.86 -19.41
C LEU A 280 -20.66 -8.48 -20.19
N SER A 281 -20.16 -7.76 -21.17
CA SER A 281 -18.98 -8.19 -21.93
C SER A 281 -17.76 -8.22 -21.02
N ALA A 282 -17.01 -9.31 -21.07
CA ALA A 282 -15.78 -9.52 -20.31
C ALA A 282 -14.65 -8.50 -20.60
N LEU A 283 -14.82 -7.59 -21.57
CA LEU A 283 -13.87 -6.52 -21.87
C LEU A 283 -14.49 -5.13 -21.77
N ASN A 284 -15.81 -5.04 -21.53
CA ASN A 284 -16.56 -3.79 -21.43
C ASN A 284 -17.81 -3.95 -20.58
N ALA A 285 -17.74 -3.47 -19.33
CA ALA A 285 -18.84 -3.50 -18.38
C ALA A 285 -20.06 -2.65 -18.81
N ASN A 286 -19.94 -1.80 -19.83
CA ASN A 286 -21.08 -1.07 -20.42
C ASN A 286 -21.69 -1.77 -21.63
N ALA A 287 -21.04 -2.81 -22.16
CA ALA A 287 -21.53 -3.57 -23.29
C ALA A 287 -22.22 -4.84 -22.80
N VAL A 288 -23.42 -5.10 -23.34
CA VAL A 288 -24.19 -6.30 -23.03
C VAL A 288 -23.75 -7.45 -23.93
N ASP A 289 -23.47 -8.62 -23.36
CA ASP A 289 -23.26 -9.84 -24.14
C ASP A 289 -24.61 -10.46 -24.52
N THR A 290 -25.08 -10.11 -25.71
CA THR A 290 -26.36 -10.59 -26.26
C THR A 290 -26.45 -12.12 -26.45
N SER A 291 -25.33 -12.85 -26.37
CA SER A 291 -25.31 -14.31 -26.48
C SER A 291 -25.65 -15.04 -25.17
N THR A 292 -25.67 -14.32 -24.04
CA THR A 292 -25.76 -14.91 -22.68
C THR A 292 -27.15 -14.85 -22.05
N GLN A 293 -28.20 -14.56 -22.83
CA GLN A 293 -29.55 -14.35 -22.32
C GLN A 293 -30.03 -15.53 -21.44
N GLN A 294 -30.42 -15.23 -20.21
CA GLN A 294 -31.16 -16.10 -19.32
C GLN A 294 -32.55 -15.52 -19.10
N SER A 295 -33.62 -16.28 -19.39
CA SER A 295 -34.99 -15.84 -19.09
C SER A 295 -35.17 -15.63 -17.58
N PHE A 296 -35.99 -14.64 -17.18
CA PHE A 296 -36.34 -14.44 -15.77
C PHE A 296 -37.00 -15.67 -15.12
N THR A 297 -37.62 -16.53 -15.91
CA THR A 297 -38.22 -17.78 -15.45
C THR A 297 -37.22 -18.92 -15.27
N ALA A 298 -35.99 -18.77 -15.77
CA ALA A 298 -34.97 -19.82 -15.73
C ALA A 298 -34.55 -20.14 -14.28
N THR A 299 -34.35 -21.43 -13.98
CA THR A 299 -33.97 -21.90 -12.64
C THR A 299 -32.73 -21.20 -12.07
N PRO A 300 -31.65 -20.93 -12.83
CA PRO A 300 -30.50 -20.19 -12.32
C PRO A 300 -30.89 -18.78 -11.83
N VAL A 301 -31.75 -18.07 -12.59
CA VAL A 301 -32.19 -16.71 -12.25
C VAL A 301 -33.11 -16.70 -11.04
N ARG A 302 -34.00 -17.71 -10.90
CA ARG A 302 -34.85 -17.86 -9.70
C ARG A 302 -34.08 -18.23 -8.43
N ASN A 303 -32.95 -18.94 -8.58
CA ASN A 303 -32.05 -19.27 -7.48
C ASN A 303 -31.04 -18.15 -7.18
N GLY A 304 -30.95 -17.15 -8.07
CA GLY A 304 -30.01 -16.05 -8.01
C GLY A 304 -28.71 -16.37 -8.74
N ILE A 305 -28.45 -15.63 -9.82
CA ILE A 305 -27.19 -15.67 -10.56
C ILE A 305 -26.24 -14.61 -10.01
N THR A 306 -24.93 -14.92 -9.98
CA THR A 306 -23.90 -14.02 -9.47
C THR A 306 -22.84 -13.82 -10.54
N ASP A 307 -22.48 -12.56 -10.77
CA ASP A 307 -21.31 -12.16 -11.54
C ASP A 307 -20.34 -11.43 -10.62
N LYS A 308 -19.06 -11.79 -10.69
CA LYS A 308 -18.01 -11.23 -9.85
C LYS A 308 -17.18 -10.24 -10.65
N GLY A 309 -16.72 -9.20 -9.98
CA GLY A 309 -15.66 -8.36 -10.51
C GLY A 309 -14.33 -9.10 -10.54
N GLN A 310 -13.31 -8.34 -10.87
CA GLN A 310 -11.95 -8.83 -11.01
C GLN A 310 -10.98 -7.71 -10.68
N ASP A 311 -9.88 -8.03 -10.01
CA ASP A 311 -8.80 -7.08 -9.74
C ASP A 311 -7.96 -6.82 -10.98
N ILE A 312 -7.19 -5.73 -10.94
CA ILE A 312 -6.07 -5.61 -11.87
C ILE A 312 -5.09 -6.76 -11.70
N GLY A 313 -4.47 -7.16 -12.80
CA GLY A 313 -3.22 -7.91 -12.75
C GLY A 313 -2.08 -6.97 -13.13
N ALA A 314 -1.13 -6.73 -12.24
CA ALA A 314 -0.06 -5.76 -12.49
C ALA A 314 1.33 -6.24 -12.05
N THR A 315 2.36 -5.67 -12.67
CA THR A 315 3.73 -5.72 -12.16
C THR A 315 4.25 -4.31 -11.99
N ILE A 316 4.98 -4.04 -10.91
CA ILE A 316 5.66 -2.76 -10.66
C ILE A 316 7.17 -3.00 -10.80
N ASN A 317 7.82 -2.30 -11.73
CA ASN A 317 9.24 -2.48 -12.06
C ASN A 317 9.62 -3.96 -12.31
N GLY A 318 8.71 -4.73 -12.91
CA GLY A 318 8.88 -6.15 -13.23
C GLY A 318 8.63 -7.12 -12.06
N VAL A 319 8.31 -6.62 -10.87
CA VAL A 319 7.88 -7.45 -9.73
C VAL A 319 6.36 -7.59 -9.75
N VAL A 320 5.85 -8.81 -9.59
CA VAL A 320 4.41 -9.06 -9.49
C VAL A 320 3.85 -8.31 -8.28
N ALA A 321 2.85 -7.47 -8.52
CA ALA A 321 2.19 -6.69 -7.48
C ALA A 321 1.12 -7.51 -6.76
N VAL A 322 0.87 -7.19 -5.50
CA VAL A 322 -0.34 -7.57 -4.79
C VAL A 322 -1.42 -6.56 -5.18
N THR A 323 -2.59 -7.05 -5.57
CA THR A 323 -3.63 -6.25 -6.19
C THR A 323 -4.95 -6.41 -5.46
N ASP A 324 -5.72 -5.33 -5.37
CA ASP A 324 -7.07 -5.28 -4.78
C ASP A 324 -7.87 -4.22 -5.56
N GLY A 325 -8.85 -4.66 -6.35
CA GLY A 325 -9.59 -3.81 -7.25
C GLY A 325 -8.70 -3.06 -8.24
N THR A 326 -8.58 -1.75 -8.06
CA THR A 326 -7.75 -0.84 -8.88
C THR A 326 -6.37 -0.59 -8.29
N LYS A 327 -6.09 -1.09 -7.09
CA LYS A 327 -4.84 -0.86 -6.37
C LYS A 327 -3.82 -1.93 -6.69
N ALA A 328 -2.56 -1.52 -6.83
CA ALA A 328 -1.41 -2.41 -6.91
C ALA A 328 -0.35 -1.96 -5.91
N SER A 329 0.24 -2.92 -5.21
CA SER A 329 1.33 -2.65 -4.27
C SER A 329 2.47 -3.64 -4.40
N ILE A 330 3.67 -3.18 -4.11
CA ILE A 330 4.84 -4.04 -3.89
C ILE A 330 5.51 -3.63 -2.59
N ASN A 331 6.10 -4.60 -1.89
CA ASN A 331 6.97 -4.36 -0.75
C ASN A 331 8.22 -5.20 -0.92
N THR A 332 9.28 -4.57 -1.43
CA THR A 332 10.57 -5.20 -1.69
C THR A 332 11.68 -4.43 -0.96
N ASP A 333 12.87 -5.02 -0.87
CA ASP A 333 14.02 -4.35 -0.25
C ASP A 333 14.38 -3.02 -0.95
N PHE A 334 14.15 -2.89 -2.25
CA PHE A 334 14.49 -1.68 -3.01
C PHE A 334 13.35 -0.67 -3.12
N LEU A 335 12.11 -1.14 -3.14
CA LEU A 335 10.92 -0.31 -3.38
C LEU A 335 9.71 -0.90 -2.65
N ALA A 336 9.07 -0.06 -1.84
CA ALA A 336 7.79 -0.31 -1.22
C ALA A 336 6.84 0.83 -1.61
N VAL A 337 5.84 0.50 -2.42
CA VAL A 337 4.93 1.48 -3.03
C VAL A 337 3.54 0.88 -3.21
N GLU A 338 2.52 1.71 -3.05
CA GLU A 338 1.13 1.47 -3.42
C GLU A 338 0.73 2.49 -4.49
N VAL A 339 0.01 2.02 -5.50
CA VAL A 339 -0.56 2.85 -6.57
C VAL A 339 -2.02 2.50 -6.74
N ASP A 340 -2.88 3.51 -6.90
CA ASP A 340 -4.27 3.35 -7.25
C ASP A 340 -4.49 3.86 -8.68
N LEU A 341 -5.07 3.03 -9.54
CA LEU A 341 -5.24 3.33 -10.95
C LEU A 341 -6.66 3.79 -11.26
N VAL A 342 -6.79 4.81 -12.11
CA VAL A 342 -8.10 5.19 -12.65
C VAL A 342 -8.37 4.50 -13.98
N ALA A 343 -9.66 4.24 -14.24
CA ALA A 343 -10.11 3.94 -15.58
C ALA A 343 -9.78 5.13 -16.51
N SER A 344 -9.13 4.86 -17.64
CA SER A 344 -8.75 5.90 -18.60
C SER A 344 -9.63 5.82 -19.85
N GLY A 345 -10.22 6.96 -20.21
CA GLY A 345 -11.18 7.07 -21.29
C GLY A 345 -10.65 6.56 -22.64
N GLY A 346 -11.51 5.81 -23.35
CA GLY A 346 -11.26 5.21 -24.65
C GLY A 346 -12.53 4.50 -25.13
N SER A 347 -12.39 3.38 -25.87
CA SER A 347 -13.54 2.56 -26.30
C SER A 347 -14.28 1.85 -25.15
N ASN A 348 -13.69 1.84 -23.95
CA ASN A 348 -14.32 1.38 -22.71
C ASN A 348 -13.94 2.33 -21.55
N PRO A 349 -14.79 3.32 -21.23
CA PRO A 349 -14.48 4.38 -20.26
C PRO A 349 -14.37 3.88 -18.81
N ASP A 350 -14.79 2.64 -18.52
CA ASP A 350 -14.76 2.03 -17.19
C ASP A 350 -13.64 0.99 -17.02
N ALA A 351 -12.77 0.78 -18.02
CA ALA A 351 -11.63 -0.13 -17.89
C ALA A 351 -10.32 0.60 -17.60
N ILE A 352 -9.47 -0.06 -16.83
CA ILE A 352 -8.08 0.33 -16.67
C ILE A 352 -7.33 -0.08 -17.94
N LYS A 353 -6.61 0.87 -18.52
CA LYS A 353 -5.83 0.66 -19.73
C LYS A 353 -4.77 -0.42 -19.50
N LEU A 354 -4.81 -1.46 -20.32
CA LEU A 354 -3.76 -2.47 -20.36
C LEU A 354 -2.47 -1.89 -20.95
N GLY A 355 -1.34 -2.39 -20.46
CA GLY A 355 -0.01 -2.01 -20.93
C GLY A 355 0.79 -1.23 -19.90
N LYS A 356 1.92 -0.69 -20.35
CA LYS A 356 2.85 0.06 -19.52
C LYS A 356 2.28 1.44 -19.21
N ILE A 357 2.34 1.81 -17.94
CA ILE A 357 2.08 3.14 -17.40
C ILE A 357 3.39 3.59 -16.73
N ASP A 358 3.97 4.68 -17.23
CA ASP A 358 5.11 5.33 -16.58
C ASP A 358 4.55 6.14 -15.40
N ALA A 359 4.37 5.48 -14.25
CA ALA A 359 3.49 5.95 -13.18
C ALA A 359 4.00 7.26 -12.56
N PHE A 360 5.23 7.27 -12.07
CA PHE A 360 5.90 8.48 -11.59
C PHE A 360 7.39 8.20 -11.38
N THR A 361 8.17 9.25 -11.19
CA THR A 361 9.59 9.17 -10.82
C THR A 361 9.77 9.62 -9.38
N ILE A 362 10.46 8.81 -8.57
CA ILE A 362 10.90 9.21 -7.22
C ILE A 362 12.24 9.93 -7.36
N THR A 363 12.29 11.17 -6.88
CA THR A 363 13.43 12.09 -7.06
C THR A 363 14.27 12.29 -5.79
N GLY A 364 13.84 11.70 -4.67
CA GLY A 364 14.51 11.76 -3.37
C GLY A 364 13.51 11.76 -2.22
N GLY A 365 13.98 12.11 -1.03
CA GLY A 365 13.17 12.11 0.20
C GLY A 365 13.32 10.82 1.00
N GLY A 366 12.40 10.61 1.95
CA GLY A 366 12.49 9.52 2.91
C GLY A 366 13.52 9.74 4.02
N ALA A 367 13.35 9.04 5.14
CA ALA A 367 14.31 8.99 6.22
C ALA A 367 15.31 7.85 5.98
N ASP A 368 16.56 8.21 5.64
CA ASP A 368 17.64 7.27 5.40
C ASP A 368 18.35 6.85 6.70
N PHE A 369 18.47 5.54 6.92
CA PHE A 369 19.22 4.96 8.03
C PHE A 369 20.26 3.97 7.52
N GLN A 370 21.53 4.23 7.85
CA GLN A 370 22.64 3.32 7.56
C GLN A 370 22.76 2.27 8.66
N LEU A 371 22.21 1.07 8.42
CA LEU A 371 22.14 0.00 9.41
C LEU A 371 23.22 -1.08 9.22
N ALA A 372 23.96 -1.05 8.10
CA ALA A 372 25.08 -1.95 7.87
C ALA A 372 26.44 -1.33 8.23
N PRO A 373 27.47 -2.15 8.55
CA PRO A 373 28.84 -1.69 8.79
C PRO A 373 29.50 -1.05 7.56
N GLN A 374 29.09 -1.44 6.35
CA GLN A 374 29.60 -0.90 5.09
C GLN A 374 28.64 0.13 4.53
N VAL A 375 29.16 1.28 4.08
CA VAL A 375 28.35 2.35 3.49
C VAL A 375 28.05 2.01 2.02
N ASP A 376 26.97 1.29 1.81
CA ASP A 376 26.41 0.97 0.50
C ASP A 376 24.89 1.14 0.49
N ILE A 377 24.27 1.07 -0.69
CA ILE A 377 22.81 1.21 -0.82
C ILE A 377 22.10 -0.01 -0.21
N ALA A 378 22.69 -1.19 -0.32
CA ALA A 378 22.11 -2.43 0.20
C ALA A 378 21.94 -2.38 1.72
N GLY A 379 22.93 -1.82 2.43
CA GLY A 379 22.97 -1.65 3.87
C GLY A 379 22.21 -0.45 4.43
N LYS A 380 21.56 0.33 3.56
CA LYS A 380 20.62 1.38 3.96
C LYS A 380 19.23 0.81 4.08
N VAL A 381 18.44 1.40 4.97
CA VAL A 381 16.99 1.29 5.01
C VAL A 381 16.42 2.69 4.88
N ASN A 382 15.42 2.86 4.04
CA ASN A 382 14.72 4.12 3.88
C ASN A 382 13.24 3.91 4.18
N ILE A 383 12.67 4.82 4.98
CA ILE A 383 11.25 4.84 5.31
C ILE A 383 10.65 6.20 4.97
N GLY A 384 9.50 6.20 4.30
CA GLY A 384 8.70 7.40 4.08
C GLY A 384 7.92 7.74 5.34
N ILE A 385 8.13 8.94 5.89
CA ILE A 385 7.27 9.48 6.94
C ILE A 385 6.50 10.65 6.33
N GLY A 386 5.24 10.35 5.97
CA GLY A 386 4.34 11.29 5.33
C GLY A 386 3.97 12.47 6.22
N ASN A 387 3.40 13.50 5.60
CA ASN A 387 2.73 14.55 6.34
C ASN A 387 1.41 14.04 6.93
N VAL A 388 1.13 14.42 8.18
CA VAL A 388 -0.08 14.02 8.91
C VAL A 388 -1.04 15.20 9.14
N ALA A 389 -0.58 16.43 8.85
CA ALA A 389 -1.36 17.66 8.93
C ALA A 389 -2.06 17.97 7.61
#